data_AF-A0A1F3E4Q8-F1
#
_entry.id   AF-A0A1F3E4Q8-F1
#
_cell.length_a   1.000
_cell.length_b   1.000
_cell.length_c   1.000
_cell.angle_alpha   90.00
_cell.angle_beta   90.00
_cell.angle_gamma   90.00
#
_symmetry.space_group_name_H-M   'P 1'
#
loop_
_entity.id
_entity.type
_entity.pdbx_description
1 polymer ?
#
loop_
_entity_poly.entity_id
_entity_poly.type
_entity_poly.pdbx_seq_one_letter_code
_entity_poly.pdbx_strand_id
1 'polypeptide(L)'
;MKRLIYKEFANLINPESNNIIGNFASIDAKDAELNFAGNIVFKNGSILGIKANGGITDGLLSIFSNTEFNTKFGADVQYNFLFHKKKTIEYFRSEYLKYKKQEGKLKQEYKIKKIELEHENAKNELNIEIVKIQSEIKKKEKAITDIGKLIDTTTTLNKDSLALQTKKLQIDLEKQNSELAFNQDQLAKIPSKSQQETELNNWYNLKLDTIESNIKISGFKLGWFSIGYGISNNSFKLFDPSSPFDSQVSKHNFLSHSVELKYNYYIYTPVAYKTFFISVGAKYSFEDNLSSLTKVEISEAESYGPNNERKITDKYNAYKGAYKDSLHTVSFNADFYYFLFKDNKAAIHIYPEEKIATGIEPITNLGFGFLFTFKNKTESGNIVNIEPYANLFDLANNRHSEESLVKRSDYGLRVTFPFNFKTNVKSK
;
A
#
# COMPACT_ATOMS: atom_id res chain seq x y z
N MET A 1 -13.67 -6.53 2.34
CA MET A 1 -12.88 -7.54 1.56
C MET A 1 -11.65 -6.97 0.82
N LYS A 2 -11.81 -5.95 -0.06
CA LYS A 2 -10.71 -5.32 -0.81
C LYS A 2 -9.53 -4.87 0.08
N ARG A 3 -9.83 -4.22 1.21
CA ARG A 3 -8.83 -3.76 2.20
C ARG A 3 -7.95 -4.86 2.77
N LEU A 4 -8.52 -6.05 2.94
CA LEU A 4 -7.86 -7.19 3.56
C LEU A 4 -6.89 -7.85 2.56
N ILE A 5 -7.33 -7.95 1.30
CA ILE A 5 -6.47 -8.30 0.17
C ILE A 5 -5.29 -7.31 0.06
N TYR A 6 -5.51 -5.99 0.22
CA TYR A 6 -4.43 -4.98 0.17
C TYR A 6 -3.38 -5.15 1.26
N LYS A 7 -3.82 -5.41 2.49
CA LYS A 7 -2.92 -5.59 3.63
C LYS A 7 -2.01 -6.80 3.44
N GLU A 8 -2.56 -7.88 2.90
CA GLU A 8 -1.81 -9.12 2.72
C GLU A 8 -0.92 -9.07 1.47
N PHE A 9 -1.35 -8.42 0.38
CA PHE A 9 -0.51 -8.20 -0.81
C PHE A 9 0.75 -7.39 -0.52
N ALA A 10 0.65 -6.36 0.32
CA ALA A 10 1.81 -5.55 0.70
C ALA A 10 2.86 -6.33 1.53
N ASN A 11 2.45 -7.44 2.17
CA ASN A 11 3.31 -8.24 3.05
C ASN A 11 4.07 -9.36 2.33
N LEU A 12 3.80 -9.60 1.04
CA LEU A 12 4.16 -10.86 0.38
C LEU A 12 5.53 -10.90 -0.30
N ILE A 13 6.19 -9.77 -0.55
CA ILE A 13 7.15 -9.72 -1.66
C ILE A 13 8.54 -9.18 -1.29
N ASN A 14 9.54 -9.81 -1.90
CA ASN A 14 10.95 -9.45 -1.90
C ASN A 14 11.36 -8.72 -3.21
N PRO A 15 12.39 -7.86 -3.21
CA PRO A 15 12.78 -6.91 -4.26
C PRO A 15 13.26 -7.51 -5.57
N GLU A 16 13.86 -8.69 -5.48
CA GLU A 16 14.40 -9.40 -6.63
C GLU A 16 13.39 -10.31 -7.30
N SER A 17 12.27 -10.62 -6.63
CA SER A 17 11.16 -11.21 -7.38
C SER A 17 10.74 -10.18 -8.40
N ASN A 18 10.62 -10.59 -9.66
CA ASN A 18 10.26 -9.64 -10.72
C ASN A 18 8.82 -9.06 -10.50
N ASN A 19 8.10 -9.51 -9.47
CA ASN A 19 6.77 -9.05 -9.13
C ASN A 19 6.82 -7.75 -8.30
N ILE A 20 6.25 -6.67 -8.82
CA ILE A 20 6.20 -5.37 -8.16
C ILE A 20 4.85 -5.29 -7.44
N ILE A 21 4.68 -6.10 -6.40
CA ILE A 21 3.55 -5.95 -5.47
C ILE A 21 4.08 -5.82 -4.05
N GLY A 22 4.31 -4.60 -3.64
CA GLY A 22 4.49 -4.22 -2.26
C GLY A 22 4.89 -2.76 -2.20
N ASN A 23 5.00 -2.24 -0.98
CA ASN A 23 5.70 -0.99 -0.74
C ASN A 23 6.94 -1.38 0.07
N PHE A 24 8.13 -1.30 -0.54
CA PHE A 24 9.36 -1.71 0.12
C PHE A 24 10.56 -0.94 -0.40
N ALA A 25 11.57 -0.86 0.46
CA ALA A 25 12.92 -0.44 0.11
C ALA A 25 13.83 -1.63 0.36
N SER A 26 14.84 -1.81 -0.48
CA SER A 26 15.84 -2.84 -0.25
C SER A 26 17.19 -2.45 -0.75
N ILE A 27 18.17 -3.15 -0.22
CA ILE A 27 19.56 -2.99 -0.59
C ILE A 27 20.03 -4.36 -1.05
N ASP A 28 20.52 -4.41 -2.28
CA ASP A 28 21.34 -5.51 -2.74
C ASP A 28 22.81 -5.14 -2.55
N ALA A 29 23.46 -5.81 -1.60
CA ALA A 29 24.85 -5.54 -1.29
C ALA A 29 25.81 -5.95 -2.42
N LYS A 30 25.43 -6.93 -3.25
CA LYS A 30 26.26 -7.44 -4.35
C LYS A 30 26.30 -6.44 -5.50
N ASP A 31 25.12 -6.01 -5.94
CA ASP A 31 25.01 -5.09 -7.07
C ASP A 31 25.16 -3.61 -6.66
N ALA A 32 25.33 -3.36 -5.35
CA ALA A 32 25.31 -2.02 -4.76
C ALA A 32 24.09 -1.22 -5.23
N GLU A 33 22.94 -1.92 -5.31
CA GLU A 33 21.69 -1.40 -5.82
C GLU A 33 20.70 -1.16 -4.69
N LEU A 34 20.10 0.01 -4.71
CA LEU A 34 18.98 0.35 -3.88
C LEU A 34 17.71 0.29 -4.72
N ASN A 35 16.74 -0.49 -4.28
CA ASN A 35 15.46 -0.64 -4.94
C ASN A 35 14.35 -0.03 -4.08
N PHE A 36 13.46 0.73 -4.71
CA PHE A 36 12.21 1.21 -4.14
C PHE A 36 11.06 0.67 -4.97
N ALA A 37 10.05 0.10 -4.32
CA ALA A 37 8.80 -0.26 -4.95
C ALA A 37 7.63 0.39 -4.23
N GLY A 38 6.64 0.80 -5.00
CA GLY A 38 5.39 1.39 -4.51
C GLY A 38 4.20 0.97 -5.35
N ASN A 39 3.03 0.82 -4.71
CA ASN A 39 1.80 0.42 -5.36
C ASN A 39 0.70 1.47 -5.27
N ILE A 40 0.00 1.66 -6.37
CA ILE A 40 -1.28 2.38 -6.45
C ILE A 40 -2.38 1.36 -6.73
N VAL A 41 -3.45 1.40 -5.93
CA VAL A 41 -4.53 0.43 -6.01
C VAL A 41 -5.80 1.11 -6.49
N PHE A 42 -6.38 0.61 -7.57
CA PHE A 42 -7.58 1.19 -8.17
C PHE A 42 -8.88 0.63 -7.57
N LYS A 43 -10.00 1.35 -7.77
CA LYS A 43 -11.32 0.94 -7.26
C LYS A 43 -11.79 -0.42 -7.80
N ASN A 44 -11.37 -0.79 -9.01
CA ASN A 44 -11.65 -2.09 -9.64
C ASN A 44 -10.81 -3.24 -9.05
N GLY A 45 -9.88 -2.95 -8.13
CA GLY A 45 -9.00 -3.92 -7.49
C GLY A 45 -7.72 -4.22 -8.27
N SER A 46 -7.51 -3.64 -9.46
CA SER A 46 -6.23 -3.70 -10.15
C SER A 46 -5.17 -2.90 -9.39
N ILE A 47 -3.89 -3.26 -9.57
CA ILE A 47 -2.76 -2.64 -8.85
C ILE A 47 -1.73 -2.18 -9.88
N LEU A 48 -1.35 -0.90 -9.84
CA LEU A 48 -0.21 -0.35 -10.54
C LEU A 48 1.00 -0.32 -9.61
N GLY A 49 1.97 -1.19 -9.85
CA GLY A 49 3.28 -1.16 -9.21
C GLY A 49 4.21 -0.24 -9.97
N ILE A 50 5.02 0.50 -9.24
CA ILE A 50 6.11 1.33 -9.75
C ILE A 50 7.35 0.91 -8.96
N LYS A 51 8.41 0.50 -9.65
CA LYS A 51 9.72 0.24 -9.07
C LYS A 51 10.70 1.25 -9.63
N ALA A 52 11.58 1.76 -8.79
CA ALA A 52 12.74 2.52 -9.21
C ALA A 52 13.95 1.88 -8.55
N ASN A 53 15.03 1.70 -9.32
CA ASN A 53 16.30 1.24 -8.79
C ASN A 53 17.40 2.24 -9.14
N GLY A 54 18.29 2.43 -8.17
CA GLY A 54 19.47 3.26 -8.30
C GLY A 54 20.64 2.51 -7.71
N GLY A 55 21.71 2.37 -8.49
CA GLY A 55 22.93 1.71 -8.05
C GLY A 55 24.16 2.38 -8.65
N ILE A 56 25.32 1.98 -8.14
CA ILE A 56 26.62 2.48 -8.58
C ILE A 56 27.36 1.28 -9.16
N THR A 57 27.87 1.39 -10.40
CA THR A 57 28.64 0.29 -10.99
C THR A 57 29.97 0.04 -10.25
N ASP A 58 30.44 1.04 -9.49
CA ASP A 58 31.73 1.09 -8.83
C ASP A 58 31.77 0.64 -7.36
N GLY A 59 30.66 0.16 -6.78
CA GLY A 59 30.63 -0.41 -5.42
C GLY A 59 29.74 0.35 -4.43
N LEU A 60 29.84 -0.02 -3.16
CA LEU A 60 28.95 0.46 -2.09
C LEU A 60 29.24 1.94 -1.72
N LEU A 61 28.23 2.80 -1.91
CA LEU A 61 27.97 4.08 -1.21
C LEU A 61 28.45 5.43 -1.82
N SER A 62 29.15 5.47 -2.95
CA SER A 62 29.45 6.75 -3.64
C SER A 62 28.49 7.02 -4.81
N ILE A 63 27.36 7.71 -4.54
CA ILE A 63 26.39 8.19 -5.56
C ILE A 63 27.06 9.13 -6.58
N PHE A 64 28.19 9.71 -6.21
CA PHE A 64 29.07 10.52 -7.03
C PHE A 64 30.49 9.98 -6.93
N SER A 65 31.16 9.82 -8.08
CA SER A 65 32.61 9.64 -8.16
C SER A 65 33.15 10.76 -9.05
N ASN A 66 34.09 11.57 -8.53
CA ASN A 66 34.68 12.69 -9.25
C ASN A 66 33.67 13.63 -9.92
N THR A 67 32.60 14.02 -9.19
CA THR A 67 31.49 14.89 -9.66
C THR A 67 30.64 14.36 -10.82
N GLU A 68 30.93 13.17 -11.34
CA GLU A 68 30.13 12.51 -12.37
C GLU A 68 29.16 11.50 -11.74
N PHE A 69 27.93 11.51 -12.23
CA PHE A 69 26.85 10.64 -11.75
C PHE A 69 27.04 9.24 -12.35
N ASN A 70 27.86 8.40 -11.70
CA ASN A 70 28.10 7.03 -12.14
C ASN A 70 26.95 6.11 -11.72
N THR A 71 25.85 6.16 -12.49
CA THR A 71 24.60 5.55 -12.05
C THR A 71 24.06 4.52 -13.00
N LYS A 72 23.77 3.37 -12.42
CA LYS A 72 22.72 2.49 -12.91
C LYS A 72 21.41 3.06 -12.40
N PHE A 73 20.56 3.52 -13.30
CA PHE A 73 19.20 3.92 -12.98
C PHE A 73 18.23 3.02 -13.72
N GLY A 74 17.14 2.63 -13.07
CA GLY A 74 16.05 1.97 -13.73
C GLY A 74 14.71 2.33 -13.13
N ALA A 75 13.68 2.21 -13.95
CA ALA A 75 12.30 2.38 -13.57
C ALA A 75 11.45 1.33 -14.26
N ASP A 76 10.61 0.66 -13.47
CA ASP A 76 9.65 -0.33 -13.96
C ASP A 76 8.24 0.09 -13.56
N VAL A 77 7.30 -0.07 -14.48
CA VAL A 77 5.87 0.10 -14.22
C VAL A 77 5.18 -1.22 -14.53
N GLN A 78 4.38 -1.72 -13.60
CA GLN A 78 3.70 -3.00 -13.74
C GLN A 78 2.22 -2.89 -13.37
N TYR A 79 1.34 -3.28 -14.30
CA TYR A 79 -0.08 -3.35 -14.06
C TYR A 79 -0.52 -4.78 -13.74
N ASN A 80 -1.20 -4.96 -12.62
CA ASN A 80 -1.65 -6.25 -12.11
C ASN A 80 -3.17 -6.38 -12.24
N PHE A 81 -3.61 -7.35 -13.02
CA PHE A 81 -5.01 -7.70 -13.27
C PHE A 81 -5.43 -8.88 -12.41
N LEU A 82 -6.22 -8.63 -11.36
CA LEU A 82 -6.71 -9.70 -10.50
C LEU A 82 -7.73 -10.60 -11.20
N PHE A 83 -7.47 -11.92 -11.24
CA PHE A 83 -8.37 -12.88 -11.87
C PHE A 83 -9.53 -13.24 -10.93
N HIS A 84 -10.70 -12.64 -11.16
CA HIS A 84 -11.87 -12.71 -10.26
C HIS A 84 -12.35 -14.14 -9.96
N LYS A 85 -12.25 -15.07 -10.93
CA LYS A 85 -12.71 -16.47 -10.77
C LYS A 85 -11.82 -17.33 -9.86
N LYS A 86 -10.57 -16.92 -9.59
CA LYS A 86 -9.64 -17.65 -8.71
C LYS A 86 -9.48 -16.99 -7.33
N LYS A 87 -10.40 -16.08 -6.96
CA LYS A 87 -10.43 -15.45 -5.65
C LYS A 87 -11.27 -16.31 -4.71
N THR A 88 -10.65 -16.87 -3.69
CA THR A 88 -11.36 -17.53 -2.59
C THR A 88 -10.88 -16.90 -1.29
N ILE A 89 -11.79 -16.49 -0.43
CA ILE A 89 -11.46 -16.09 0.94
C ILE A 89 -12.10 -17.09 1.87
N GLU A 90 -11.27 -17.64 2.73
CA GLU A 90 -11.67 -18.59 3.75
C GLU A 90 -11.81 -17.84 5.07
N TYR A 91 -12.88 -18.12 5.79
CA TYR A 91 -13.17 -17.52 7.09
C TYR A 91 -13.23 -18.61 8.15
N PHE A 92 -12.81 -18.29 9.36
CA PHE A 92 -13.16 -19.13 10.51
C PHE A 92 -14.68 -19.12 10.65
N ARG A 93 -15.30 -20.31 10.70
CA ARG A 93 -16.76 -20.44 10.79
C ARG A 93 -17.35 -19.64 11.95
N SER A 94 -16.69 -19.64 13.11
CA SER A 94 -17.10 -18.87 14.30
C SER A 94 -17.09 -17.36 14.05
N GLU A 95 -16.04 -16.83 13.43
CA GLU A 95 -15.89 -15.41 13.10
C GLU A 95 -16.90 -14.98 12.02
N TYR A 96 -17.16 -15.83 11.03
CA TYR A 96 -18.17 -15.58 10.01
C TYR A 96 -19.59 -15.52 10.60
N LEU A 97 -19.93 -16.44 11.50
CA LEU A 97 -21.22 -16.43 12.20
C LEU A 97 -21.37 -15.20 13.10
N LYS A 98 -20.30 -14.80 13.80
CA LYS A 98 -20.28 -13.57 14.61
C LYS A 98 -20.52 -12.33 13.75
N TYR A 99 -19.84 -12.23 12.60
CA TYR A 99 -20.08 -11.18 11.62
C TYR A 99 -21.52 -11.16 11.13
N LYS A 100 -22.08 -12.30 10.69
CA LYS A 100 -23.46 -12.37 10.22
C LYS A 100 -24.47 -11.94 11.28
N LYS A 101 -24.23 -12.30 12.54
CA LYS A 101 -25.05 -11.85 13.67
C LYS A 101 -24.97 -10.33 13.87
N GLN A 102 -23.77 -9.75 13.79
CA GLN A 102 -23.56 -8.31 13.93
C GLN A 102 -24.15 -7.52 12.74
N GLU A 103 -23.93 -8.00 11.52
CA GLU A 103 -24.52 -7.44 10.29
C GLU A 103 -26.05 -7.46 10.36
N GLY A 104 -26.64 -8.58 10.80
CA GLY A 104 -28.10 -8.71 10.98
C GLY A 104 -28.66 -7.71 11.99
N LYS A 105 -28.00 -7.54 13.15
CA LYS A 105 -28.38 -6.55 14.16
C LYS A 105 -28.28 -5.13 13.62
N LEU A 106 -27.19 -4.79 12.93
CA LEU A 106 -27.02 -3.45 12.34
C LEU A 106 -28.09 -3.15 11.29
N LYS A 107 -28.45 -4.14 10.45
CA LYS A 107 -29.54 -4.00 9.47
C LYS A 107 -30.89 -3.75 10.13
N GLN A 108 -31.18 -4.41 11.25
CA GLN A 108 -32.40 -4.17 12.02
C GLN A 108 -32.41 -2.78 12.63
N GLU A 109 -31.31 -2.36 13.26
CA GLU A 109 -31.16 -1.03 13.86
C GLU A 109 -31.30 0.09 12.81
N TYR A 110 -30.67 -0.07 11.64
CA TYR A 110 -30.81 0.86 10.52
C TYR A 110 -32.27 0.96 10.04
N LYS A 111 -32.99 -0.16 9.93
CA LYS A 111 -34.41 -0.15 9.54
C LYS A 111 -35.27 0.59 10.57
N ILE A 112 -35.04 0.35 11.87
CA ILE A 112 -35.77 1.04 12.95
C ILE A 112 -35.52 2.56 12.87
N LYS A 113 -34.26 2.98 12.81
CA LYS A 113 -33.89 4.39 12.67
C LYS A 113 -34.46 5.03 11.41
N LYS A 114 -34.53 4.29 10.30
CA LYS A 114 -35.14 4.76 9.06
C LYS A 114 -36.65 4.96 9.21
N ILE A 115 -37.35 4.05 9.89
CA ILE A 115 -38.78 4.18 10.19
C ILE A 115 -39.02 5.40 11.10
N GLU A 116 -38.23 5.56 12.17
CA GLU A 116 -38.30 6.73 13.06
C GLU A 116 -38.12 8.06 12.30
N LEU A 117 -37.21 8.06 11.34
CA LEU A 117 -36.96 9.18 10.43
C LEU A 117 -38.14 9.43 9.49
N GLU A 118 -38.68 8.38 8.88
CA GLU A 118 -39.80 8.46 7.95
C GLU A 118 -41.07 9.00 8.62
N HIS A 119 -41.26 8.69 9.90
CA HIS A 119 -42.36 9.19 10.72
C HIS A 119 -42.10 10.56 11.36
N GLU A 120 -40.96 11.21 11.07
CA GLU A 120 -40.57 12.52 11.63
C GLU A 120 -40.73 12.58 13.17
N ASN A 121 -40.48 11.47 13.89
CA ASN A 121 -40.86 11.33 15.31
C ASN A 121 -40.40 12.50 16.18
N ALA A 122 -39.13 12.92 16.06
CA ALA A 122 -38.58 14.04 16.82
C ALA A 122 -39.26 15.39 16.53
N LYS A 123 -39.62 15.64 15.27
CA LYS A 123 -40.33 16.85 14.85
C LYS A 123 -41.79 16.81 15.33
N ASN A 124 -42.42 15.64 15.28
CA ASN A 124 -43.79 15.43 15.75
C ASN A 124 -43.90 15.57 17.27
N GLU A 125 -42.95 15.03 18.03
CA GLU A 125 -42.88 15.20 19.50
C GLU A 125 -42.76 16.69 19.88
N LEU A 126 -41.85 17.43 19.25
CA LEU A 126 -41.71 18.88 19.48
C LEU A 126 -42.97 19.66 19.07
N ASN A 127 -43.59 19.31 17.95
CA ASN A 127 -44.85 19.94 17.52
C ASN A 127 -45.97 19.74 18.53
N ILE A 128 -46.12 18.53 19.09
CA ILE A 128 -47.12 18.24 20.13
C ILE A 128 -46.85 19.10 21.38
N GLU A 129 -45.60 19.21 21.80
CA GLU A 129 -45.20 20.01 22.95
C GLU A 129 -45.46 21.51 22.73
N ILE A 130 -45.09 22.03 21.55
CA ILE A 130 -45.38 23.41 21.12
C ILE A 130 -46.88 23.70 21.19
N VAL A 131 -47.72 22.81 20.64
CA VAL A 131 -49.19 22.97 20.67
C VAL A 131 -49.73 22.98 22.10
N LYS A 132 -49.19 22.11 22.97
CA LYS A 132 -49.57 22.06 24.39
C LYS A 132 -49.21 23.35 25.12
N ILE A 133 -47.98 23.86 24.94
CA ILE A 133 -47.52 25.11 25.55
C ILE A 133 -48.37 26.29 25.05
N GLN A 134 -48.63 26.38 23.75
CA GLN A 134 -49.49 27.41 23.16
C GLN A 134 -50.92 27.40 23.72
N SER A 135 -51.48 26.22 23.96
CA SER A 135 -52.78 26.08 24.62
C SER A 135 -52.76 26.61 26.06
N GLU A 136 -51.71 26.33 26.83
CA GLU A 136 -51.57 26.82 28.20
C GLU A 136 -51.36 28.34 28.27
N ILE A 137 -50.55 28.90 27.36
CA ILE A 137 -50.38 30.34 27.17
C ILE A 137 -51.74 31.02 26.96
N LYS A 138 -52.56 30.52 26.02
CA LYS A 138 -53.90 31.05 25.74
C LYS A 138 -54.83 31.01 26.95
N LYS A 139 -54.77 29.95 27.76
CA LYS A 139 -55.56 29.84 29.01
C LYS A 139 -55.13 30.91 30.01
N LYS A 140 -53.82 31.13 30.18
CA LYS A 140 -53.28 32.13 31.11
C LYS A 140 -53.57 33.56 30.65
N GLU A 141 -53.44 33.86 29.37
CA GLU A 141 -53.80 35.18 28.79
C GLU A 141 -55.28 35.51 29.05
N LYS A 142 -56.17 34.52 28.83
CA LYS A 142 -57.59 34.66 29.15
C LYS A 142 -57.81 34.91 30.63
N ALA A 143 -57.17 34.15 31.51
CA ALA A 143 -57.27 34.33 32.96
C ALA A 143 -56.79 35.72 33.42
N ILE A 144 -55.68 36.21 32.87
CA ILE A 144 -55.18 37.57 33.12
C ILE A 144 -56.21 38.61 32.67
N THR A 145 -56.80 38.43 31.48
CA THR A 145 -57.83 39.33 30.95
C THR A 145 -59.08 39.35 31.82
N ASP A 146 -59.52 38.18 32.29
CA ASP A 146 -60.71 38.04 33.13
C ASP A 146 -60.47 38.62 34.54
N ILE A 147 -59.29 38.43 35.13
CA ILE A 147 -58.89 39.09 36.39
C ILE A 147 -58.81 40.61 36.20
N GLY A 148 -58.28 41.09 35.08
CA GLY A 148 -58.25 42.52 34.75
C GLY A 148 -59.63 43.16 34.80
N LYS A 149 -60.63 42.53 34.17
CA LYS A 149 -62.03 42.99 34.23
C LYS A 149 -62.57 43.05 35.66
N LEU A 150 -62.20 42.10 36.52
CA LEU A 150 -62.64 42.08 37.93
C LEU A 150 -61.99 43.22 38.75
N ILE A 151 -60.72 43.53 38.50
CA ILE A 151 -60.01 44.64 39.16
C ILE A 151 -60.72 45.97 38.89
N ASP A 152 -61.19 46.18 37.66
CA ASP A 152 -61.91 47.40 37.26
C ASP A 152 -63.26 47.56 37.97
N THR A 153 -63.90 46.45 38.38
CA THR A 153 -65.24 46.45 38.99
C THR A 153 -65.26 46.39 40.54
N THR A 154 -64.12 46.23 41.21
CA THR A 154 -64.08 45.91 42.66
C THR A 154 -63.60 47.07 43.55
N THR A 155 -64.06 47.15 44.81
CA THR A 155 -63.62 48.14 45.83
C THR A 155 -62.16 47.90 46.31
N THR A 156 -61.57 48.90 46.96
CA THR A 156 -60.11 49.03 47.22
C THR A 156 -59.42 47.83 47.88
N LEU A 157 -60.06 47.12 48.81
CA LEU A 157 -59.41 46.06 49.61
C LEU A 157 -59.14 44.75 48.84
N ASN A 158 -59.83 44.48 47.72
CA ASN A 158 -59.63 43.28 46.90
C ASN A 158 -58.68 43.48 45.71
N LYS A 159 -58.30 44.74 45.42
CA LYS A 159 -57.47 45.06 44.24
C LYS A 159 -56.05 44.52 44.36
N ASP A 160 -55.44 44.62 45.55
CA ASP A 160 -54.04 44.20 45.76
C ASP A 160 -53.86 42.68 45.60
N SER A 161 -54.83 41.90 46.08
CA SER A 161 -54.81 40.44 45.94
C SER A 161 -54.94 40.00 44.47
N LEU A 162 -55.86 40.62 43.72
CA LEU A 162 -56.04 40.37 42.29
C LEU A 162 -54.82 40.84 41.46
N ALA A 163 -54.19 41.95 41.85
CA ALA A 163 -52.95 42.44 41.23
C ALA A 163 -51.78 41.48 41.45
N LEU A 164 -51.63 40.94 42.66
CA LEU A 164 -50.63 39.91 42.97
C LEU A 164 -50.88 38.63 42.15
N GLN A 165 -52.13 38.18 42.05
CA GLN A 165 -52.48 37.00 41.24
C GLN A 165 -52.19 37.23 39.74
N THR A 166 -52.50 38.43 39.23
CA THR A 166 -52.15 38.84 37.87
C THR A 166 -50.63 38.78 37.65
N LYS A 167 -49.84 39.30 38.59
CA LYS A 167 -48.37 39.26 38.52
C LYS A 167 -47.83 37.84 38.51
N LYS A 168 -48.36 36.94 39.34
CA LYS A 168 -47.98 35.51 39.31
C LYS A 168 -48.28 34.87 37.95
N LEU A 169 -49.45 35.14 37.38
CA LEU A 169 -49.81 34.64 36.04
C LEU A 169 -48.92 35.23 34.94
N GLN A 170 -48.51 36.50 35.05
CA GLN A 170 -47.56 37.13 34.11
C GLN A 170 -46.19 36.44 34.15
N ILE A 171 -45.65 36.14 35.34
CA ILE A 171 -44.39 35.42 35.49
C ILE A 171 -44.48 34.02 34.88
N ASP A 172 -45.56 33.29 35.15
CA ASP A 172 -45.79 31.98 34.54
C ASP A 172 -45.90 32.06 33.01
N LEU A 173 -46.56 33.09 32.50
CA LEU A 173 -46.71 33.33 31.06
C LEU A 173 -45.35 33.60 30.40
N GLU A 174 -44.51 34.44 31.01
CA GLU A 174 -43.14 34.70 30.55
C GLU A 174 -42.31 33.42 30.51
N LYS A 175 -42.43 32.56 31.54
CA LYS A 175 -41.78 31.25 31.57
C LYS A 175 -42.23 30.37 30.40
N GLN A 176 -43.54 30.25 30.17
CA GLN A 176 -44.10 29.44 29.07
C GLN A 176 -43.73 29.99 27.69
N ASN A 177 -43.68 31.31 27.52
CA ASN A 177 -43.20 31.94 26.30
C ASN A 177 -41.72 31.64 26.03
N SER A 178 -40.89 31.64 27.08
CA SER A 178 -39.47 31.28 26.98
C SER A 178 -39.31 29.81 26.58
N GLU A 179 -40.11 28.92 27.16
CA GLU A 179 -40.13 27.49 26.84
C GLU A 179 -40.63 27.24 25.40
N LEU A 180 -41.67 27.96 24.96
CA LEU A 180 -42.16 27.92 23.58
C LEU A 180 -41.09 28.34 22.59
N ALA A 181 -40.41 29.47 22.85
CA ALA A 181 -39.34 29.99 22.00
C ALA A 181 -38.17 28.99 21.90
N PHE A 182 -37.80 28.36 23.03
CA PHE A 182 -36.80 27.31 23.05
C PHE A 182 -37.22 26.11 22.17
N ASN A 183 -38.44 25.60 22.32
CA ASN A 183 -38.90 24.44 21.54
C ASN A 183 -39.05 24.76 20.04
N GLN A 184 -39.44 25.98 19.68
CA GLN A 184 -39.47 26.43 18.27
C GLN A 184 -38.07 26.54 17.67
N ASP A 185 -37.09 27.03 18.43
CA ASP A 185 -35.68 27.07 18.03
C ASP A 185 -35.10 25.65 17.86
N GLN A 186 -35.40 24.71 18.76
CA GLN A 186 -35.03 23.31 18.60
C GLN A 186 -35.62 22.69 17.33
N LEU A 187 -36.91 22.95 17.06
CA LEU A 187 -37.59 22.48 15.85
C LEU A 187 -36.91 23.00 14.57
N ALA A 188 -36.51 24.27 14.56
CA ALA A 188 -35.82 24.90 13.42
C ALA A 188 -34.40 24.36 13.21
N LYS A 189 -33.75 23.85 14.26
CA LYS A 189 -32.42 23.23 14.21
C LYS A 189 -32.43 21.79 13.72
N ILE A 190 -33.60 21.13 13.61
CA ILE A 190 -33.68 19.78 13.06
C ILE A 190 -33.25 19.80 11.58
N PRO A 191 -32.24 19.00 11.18
CA PRO A 191 -31.80 18.96 9.79
C PRO A 191 -32.93 18.55 8.84
N SER A 192 -32.82 18.89 7.56
CA SER A 192 -33.78 18.40 6.56
C SER A 192 -33.79 16.87 6.50
N LYS A 193 -34.93 16.27 6.13
CA LYS A 193 -35.05 14.80 6.00
C LYS A 193 -33.94 14.19 5.13
N SER A 194 -33.59 14.83 4.02
CA SER A 194 -32.50 14.41 3.13
C SER A 194 -31.11 14.42 3.81
N GLN A 195 -30.83 15.43 4.64
CA GLN A 195 -29.59 15.48 5.42
C GLN A 195 -29.54 14.36 6.46
N GLN A 196 -30.64 14.15 7.19
CA GLN A 196 -30.73 13.06 8.17
C GLN A 196 -30.62 11.67 7.51
N GLU A 197 -31.21 11.47 6.32
CA GLU A 197 -31.03 10.23 5.54
C GLU A 197 -29.57 10.01 5.14
N THR A 198 -28.88 11.07 4.73
CA THR A 198 -27.46 11.03 4.37
C THR A 198 -26.60 10.66 5.59
N GLU A 199 -26.85 11.29 6.73
CA GLU A 199 -26.16 10.99 8.00
C GLU A 199 -26.40 9.54 8.45
N LEU A 200 -27.64 9.06 8.36
CA LEU A 200 -28.01 7.69 8.71
C LEU A 200 -27.32 6.66 7.78
N ASN A 201 -27.29 6.94 6.47
CA ASN A 201 -26.58 6.10 5.50
C ASN A 201 -25.07 6.08 5.76
N ASN A 202 -24.47 7.24 6.05
CA ASN A 202 -23.06 7.33 6.40
C ASN A 202 -22.75 6.56 7.69
N TRP A 203 -23.57 6.71 8.72
CA TRP A 203 -23.45 5.95 9.96
C TRP A 203 -23.52 4.43 9.72
N TYR A 204 -24.50 3.98 8.92
CA TYR A 204 -24.65 2.56 8.58
C TYR A 204 -23.43 2.02 7.86
N ASN A 205 -22.94 2.73 6.84
CA ASN A 205 -21.77 2.35 6.07
C ASN A 205 -20.51 2.29 6.95
N LEU A 206 -20.28 3.28 7.81
CA LEU A 206 -19.14 3.29 8.75
C LEU A 206 -19.18 2.13 9.74
N LYS A 207 -20.37 1.81 10.28
CA LYS A 207 -20.56 0.67 11.18
C LYS A 207 -20.37 -0.66 10.45
N LEU A 208 -20.89 -0.79 9.24
CA LEU A 208 -20.73 -1.98 8.41
C LEU A 208 -19.26 -2.22 8.07
N ASP A 209 -18.54 -1.18 7.65
CA ASP A 209 -17.10 -1.22 7.39
C ASP A 209 -16.30 -1.64 8.63
N THR A 210 -16.68 -1.14 9.80
CA THR A 210 -16.06 -1.53 11.08
C THR A 210 -16.28 -3.02 11.35
N ILE A 211 -17.52 -3.51 11.20
CA ILE A 211 -17.87 -4.92 11.40
C ILE A 211 -17.13 -5.82 10.39
N GLU A 212 -17.11 -5.46 9.11
CA GLU A 212 -16.38 -6.19 8.07
C GLU A 212 -14.89 -6.24 8.33
N SER A 213 -14.31 -5.15 8.83
CA SER A 213 -12.87 -5.06 9.07
C SER A 213 -12.37 -5.89 10.24
N ASN A 214 -13.26 -6.27 11.16
CA ASN A 214 -12.95 -7.07 12.33
C ASN A 214 -13.01 -8.59 12.06
N ILE A 215 -13.47 -8.99 10.87
CA ILE A 215 -13.55 -10.40 10.51
C ILE A 215 -12.12 -10.96 10.35
N LYS A 216 -11.80 -12.02 11.09
CA LYS A 216 -10.53 -12.74 10.90
C LYS A 216 -10.70 -13.71 9.73
N ILE A 217 -9.81 -13.59 8.75
CA ILE A 217 -9.70 -14.58 7.68
C ILE A 217 -8.91 -15.80 8.15
N SER A 218 -9.30 -16.98 7.68
CA SER A 218 -8.58 -18.23 7.90
C SER A 218 -7.73 -18.62 6.69
N GLY A 219 -7.72 -17.83 5.63
CA GLY A 219 -6.96 -18.14 4.42
C GLY A 219 -7.52 -17.43 3.21
N PHE A 220 -6.77 -17.46 2.11
CA PHE A 220 -7.27 -17.05 0.81
C PHE A 220 -6.42 -17.63 -0.32
N LYS A 221 -7.00 -17.63 -1.52
CA LYS A 221 -6.35 -17.99 -2.77
C LYS A 221 -6.55 -16.86 -3.75
N LEU A 222 -5.47 -16.42 -4.39
CA LEU A 222 -5.48 -15.30 -5.34
C LEU A 222 -4.63 -15.66 -6.55
N GLY A 223 -5.16 -15.43 -7.74
CA GLY A 223 -4.40 -15.49 -8.98
C GLY A 223 -4.55 -14.18 -9.75
N TRP A 224 -3.48 -13.73 -10.41
CA TRP A 224 -3.48 -12.51 -11.19
C TRP A 224 -2.45 -12.54 -12.31
N PHE A 225 -2.68 -11.72 -13.34
CA PHE A 225 -1.71 -11.49 -14.39
C PHE A 225 -1.05 -10.13 -14.18
N SER A 226 0.21 -10.02 -14.59
CA SER A 226 0.94 -8.75 -14.55
C SER A 226 1.51 -8.46 -15.92
N ILE A 227 1.45 -7.19 -16.32
CA ILE A 227 2.10 -6.68 -17.52
C ILE A 227 3.02 -5.55 -17.07
N GLY A 228 4.32 -5.70 -17.32
CA GLY A 228 5.37 -4.78 -16.93
C GLY A 228 6.05 -4.13 -18.13
N TYR A 229 6.51 -2.90 -17.93
CA TYR A 229 7.44 -2.23 -18.82
C TYR A 229 8.56 -1.61 -17.98
N GLY A 230 9.80 -1.85 -18.39
CA GLY A 230 11.00 -1.41 -17.69
C GLY A 230 11.95 -0.64 -18.59
N ILE A 231 12.56 0.40 -18.04
CA ILE A 231 13.68 1.12 -18.64
C ILE A 231 14.87 1.09 -17.68
N SER A 232 16.07 0.91 -18.20
CA SER A 232 17.28 1.02 -17.39
C SER A 232 18.43 1.61 -18.19
N ASN A 233 19.13 2.58 -17.63
CA ASN A 233 20.33 3.15 -18.21
C ASN A 233 21.54 2.66 -17.42
N ASN A 234 22.46 2.00 -18.12
CA ASN A 234 23.74 1.57 -17.56
C ASN A 234 24.84 2.48 -18.11
N SER A 235 25.52 3.22 -17.24
CA SER A 235 26.78 3.90 -17.57
C SER A 235 27.94 3.05 -17.08
N PHE A 236 28.94 2.80 -17.92
CA PHE A 236 30.07 1.93 -17.57
C PHE A 236 31.33 2.30 -18.35
N LYS A 237 32.45 1.70 -17.97
CA LYS A 237 33.74 1.85 -18.64
C LYS A 237 34.17 0.53 -19.26
N LEU A 238 34.58 0.53 -20.52
CA LEU A 238 35.23 -0.62 -21.15
C LEU A 238 36.74 -0.49 -21.03
N PHE A 239 37.41 -1.58 -20.72
CA PHE A 239 38.87 -1.67 -20.69
C PHE A 239 39.38 -2.55 -21.83
N ASP A 240 40.12 -1.93 -22.74
CA ASP A 240 40.84 -2.61 -23.82
C ASP A 240 42.36 -2.45 -23.62
N PRO A 241 43.05 -3.48 -23.13
CA PRO A 241 44.50 -3.41 -22.91
C PRO A 241 45.32 -3.31 -24.21
N SER A 242 44.72 -3.60 -25.37
CA SER A 242 45.40 -3.55 -26.67
C SER A 242 45.44 -2.14 -27.28
N SER A 243 44.58 -1.24 -26.79
CA SER A 243 44.55 0.17 -27.21
C SER A 243 45.71 0.98 -26.59
N PRO A 244 46.13 2.10 -27.22
CA PRO A 244 47.08 3.05 -26.61
C PRO A 244 46.62 3.52 -25.23
N PHE A 245 47.55 3.79 -24.30
CA PHE A 245 47.29 4.11 -22.88
C PHE A 245 46.11 5.07 -22.66
N ASP A 246 46.12 6.23 -23.34
CA ASP A 246 45.08 7.27 -23.22
C ASP A 246 43.68 6.83 -23.70
N SER A 247 43.60 5.71 -24.41
CA SER A 247 42.38 5.12 -24.99
C SER A 247 42.07 3.72 -24.46
N GLN A 248 42.86 3.21 -23.50
CA GLN A 248 42.61 1.89 -22.91
C GLN A 248 41.29 1.82 -22.16
N VAL A 249 40.77 2.96 -21.71
CA VAL A 249 39.49 3.06 -21.02
C VAL A 249 38.55 3.97 -21.79
N SER A 250 37.39 3.44 -22.17
CA SER A 250 36.34 4.22 -22.85
C SER A 250 35.05 4.20 -22.03
N LYS A 251 34.38 5.35 -21.93
CA LYS A 251 33.07 5.48 -21.26
C LYS A 251 31.96 5.13 -22.25
N HIS A 252 31.00 4.34 -21.81
CA HIS A 252 29.84 3.91 -22.60
C HIS A 252 28.57 4.06 -21.76
N ASN A 253 27.45 4.23 -22.45
CA ASN A 253 26.14 4.22 -21.85
C ASN A 253 25.16 3.44 -22.74
N PHE A 254 24.26 2.68 -22.12
CA PHE A 254 23.25 1.93 -22.84
C PHE A 254 21.89 2.01 -22.15
N LEU A 255 20.87 2.39 -22.93
CA LEU A 255 19.49 2.44 -22.49
C LEU A 255 18.77 1.15 -22.88
N SER A 256 18.53 0.30 -21.89
CA SER A 256 17.78 -0.94 -22.01
C SER A 256 16.28 -0.69 -21.87
N HIS A 257 15.50 -1.46 -22.64
CA HIS A 257 14.04 -1.50 -22.57
C HIS A 257 13.59 -2.93 -22.32
N SER A 258 12.50 -3.12 -21.57
CA SER A 258 11.93 -4.45 -21.39
C SER A 258 10.42 -4.42 -21.24
N VAL A 259 9.78 -5.50 -21.70
CA VAL A 259 8.36 -5.79 -21.54
C VAL A 259 8.25 -7.15 -20.87
N GLU A 260 7.37 -7.28 -19.90
CA GLU A 260 7.24 -8.50 -19.12
C GLU A 260 5.79 -8.90 -18.92
N LEU A 261 5.52 -10.19 -19.05
CA LEU A 261 4.22 -10.80 -18.78
C LEU A 261 4.39 -11.83 -17.66
N LYS A 262 3.54 -11.76 -16.64
CA LYS A 262 3.53 -12.75 -15.55
C LYS A 262 2.16 -13.31 -15.27
N TYR A 263 2.16 -14.54 -14.79
CA TYR A 263 1.06 -15.10 -14.03
C TYR A 263 1.52 -15.40 -12.61
N ASN A 264 0.73 -14.97 -11.65
CA ASN A 264 1.01 -15.12 -10.23
C ASN A 264 -0.13 -15.86 -9.55
N TYR A 265 0.22 -16.69 -8.58
CA TYR A 265 -0.73 -17.43 -7.78
C TYR A 265 -0.23 -17.55 -6.35
N TYR A 266 -1.08 -17.18 -5.40
CA TYR A 266 -0.78 -17.19 -3.99
C TYR A 266 -1.87 -17.91 -3.20
N ILE A 267 -1.44 -18.83 -2.34
CA ILE A 267 -2.28 -19.46 -1.34
C ILE A 267 -1.77 -19.07 0.03
N TYR A 268 -2.62 -18.42 0.81
CA TYR A 268 -2.41 -18.17 2.23
C TYR A 268 -3.29 -19.07 3.08
N THR A 269 -2.69 -19.71 4.09
CA THR A 269 -3.40 -20.43 5.13
C THR A 269 -2.59 -20.42 6.44
N PRO A 270 -3.25 -20.36 7.61
CA PRO A 270 -2.61 -20.43 8.91
C PRO A 270 -2.16 -21.85 9.28
N VAL A 271 -2.27 -22.80 8.34
CA VAL A 271 -1.76 -24.16 8.50
C VAL A 271 -0.32 -24.19 7.99
N ALA A 272 0.61 -24.66 8.83
CA ALA A 272 2.01 -24.81 8.45
C ALA A 272 2.14 -25.69 7.20
N TYR A 273 3.12 -25.39 6.34
CA TYR A 273 3.43 -26.14 5.13
C TYR A 273 2.31 -26.18 4.07
N LYS A 274 1.37 -25.23 4.11
CA LYS A 274 0.30 -25.13 3.10
C LYS A 274 0.22 -23.78 2.41
N THR A 275 0.96 -22.78 2.88
CA THR A 275 1.09 -21.49 2.22
C THR A 275 2.20 -21.57 1.19
N PHE A 276 1.91 -21.16 -0.04
CA PHE A 276 2.92 -21.00 -1.08
C PHE A 276 2.56 -19.88 -2.05
N PHE A 277 3.58 -19.31 -2.67
CA PHE A 277 3.48 -18.36 -3.76
C PHE A 277 4.23 -18.90 -4.97
N ILE A 278 3.63 -18.76 -6.15
CA ILE A 278 4.28 -19.04 -7.42
C ILE A 278 4.05 -17.88 -8.39
N SER A 279 5.13 -17.46 -9.03
CA SER A 279 5.17 -16.51 -10.13
C SER A 279 5.83 -17.21 -11.31
N VAL A 280 5.26 -17.08 -12.50
CA VAL A 280 5.89 -17.53 -13.75
C VAL A 280 5.79 -16.40 -14.75
N GLY A 281 6.90 -16.06 -15.38
CA GLY A 281 6.98 -14.92 -16.28
C GLY A 281 7.78 -15.18 -17.54
N ALA A 282 7.49 -14.36 -18.54
CA ALA A 282 8.28 -14.18 -19.74
C ALA A 282 8.61 -12.70 -19.88
N LYS A 283 9.88 -12.39 -20.10
CA LYS A 283 10.40 -11.05 -20.29
C LYS A 283 11.06 -10.96 -21.66
N TYR A 284 10.75 -9.93 -22.41
CA TYR A 284 11.48 -9.57 -23.61
C TYR A 284 12.23 -8.27 -23.33
N SER A 285 13.53 -8.23 -23.63
CA SER A 285 14.38 -7.05 -23.44
C SER A 285 15.22 -6.73 -24.67
N PHE A 286 15.46 -5.43 -24.82
CA PHE A 286 16.52 -4.88 -25.64
C PHE A 286 17.62 -4.42 -24.68
N GLU A 287 18.71 -5.19 -24.61
CA GLU A 287 19.75 -5.05 -23.59
C GLU A 287 21.15 -5.20 -24.18
N ASP A 288 22.19 -5.02 -23.36
CA ASP A 288 23.58 -5.25 -23.70
C ASP A 288 24.13 -6.53 -23.02
N ASN A 289 25.35 -6.94 -23.35
CA ASN A 289 26.02 -8.04 -22.66
C ASN A 289 26.92 -7.61 -21.49
N LEU A 290 26.73 -6.42 -20.90
CA LEU A 290 27.62 -5.89 -19.85
C LEU A 290 27.78 -6.87 -18.68
N SER A 291 26.68 -7.51 -18.27
CA SER A 291 26.64 -8.52 -17.19
C SER A 291 27.51 -9.76 -17.47
N SER A 292 27.95 -9.94 -18.71
CA SER A 292 28.78 -11.06 -19.16
C SER A 292 30.24 -10.69 -19.31
N LEU A 293 30.59 -9.41 -19.20
CA LEU A 293 31.97 -8.94 -19.28
C LEU A 293 32.68 -9.12 -17.94
N THR A 294 34.00 -9.30 -18.00
CA THR A 294 34.83 -9.44 -16.79
C THR A 294 35.05 -8.07 -16.17
N LYS A 295 34.57 -7.86 -14.95
CA LYS A 295 34.84 -6.64 -14.17
C LYS A 295 36.30 -6.62 -13.70
N VAL A 296 36.99 -5.50 -13.89
CA VAL A 296 38.38 -5.25 -13.48
C VAL A 296 38.48 -3.91 -12.74
N GLU A 297 39.26 -3.86 -11.65
CA GLU A 297 39.57 -2.60 -10.96
C GLU A 297 40.77 -1.93 -11.66
N ILE A 298 40.58 -0.71 -12.14
CA ILE A 298 41.63 0.14 -12.72
C ILE A 298 42.05 1.15 -11.66
N SER A 299 43.36 1.32 -11.50
CA SER A 299 43.96 2.32 -10.62
C SER A 299 44.78 3.28 -11.47
N GLU A 300 44.26 4.49 -11.65
CA GLU A 300 44.99 5.59 -12.27
C GLU A 300 45.71 6.38 -11.20
N ALA A 301 46.90 6.87 -11.51
CA ALA A 301 47.61 7.71 -10.56
C ALA A 301 48.29 8.90 -11.22
N GLU A 302 47.97 10.07 -10.71
CA GLU A 302 48.60 11.33 -11.09
C GLU A 302 49.62 11.72 -10.03
N SER A 303 50.81 12.08 -10.48
CA SER A 303 51.91 12.50 -9.61
C SER A 303 52.14 14.00 -9.76
N TYR A 304 52.30 14.69 -8.63
CA TYR A 304 52.44 16.13 -8.54
C TYR A 304 53.76 16.50 -7.84
N GLY A 305 54.39 17.59 -8.30
CA GLY A 305 55.63 18.14 -7.77
C GLY A 305 56.90 17.64 -8.49
N PRO A 306 58.05 18.30 -8.29
CA PRO A 306 59.29 18.04 -9.04
C PRO A 306 59.87 16.62 -8.84
N ASN A 307 59.44 15.91 -7.79
CA ASN A 307 59.87 14.54 -7.48
C ASN A 307 58.69 13.57 -7.24
N ASN A 308 57.51 13.82 -7.81
CA ASN A 308 56.30 13.00 -7.55
C ASN A 308 55.95 12.89 -6.05
N GLU A 309 56.19 13.95 -5.27
CA GLU A 309 56.04 13.95 -3.81
C GLU A 309 54.58 13.74 -3.36
N ARG A 310 53.62 14.04 -4.23
CA ARG A 310 52.19 13.79 -3.99
C ARG A 310 51.64 12.92 -5.12
N LYS A 311 50.98 11.82 -4.76
CA LYS A 311 50.30 10.93 -5.69
C LYS A 311 48.81 10.91 -5.37
N ILE A 312 47.98 11.32 -6.31
CA ILE A 312 46.52 11.08 -6.25
C ILE A 312 46.29 9.78 -6.99
N THR A 313 45.58 8.85 -6.37
CA THR A 313 45.26 7.55 -6.98
C THR A 313 43.75 7.40 -7.03
N ASP A 314 43.22 7.36 -8.24
CA ASP A 314 41.81 7.17 -8.52
C ASP A 314 41.58 5.70 -8.88
N LYS A 315 40.64 5.07 -8.19
CA LYS A 315 40.24 3.69 -8.45
C LYS A 315 38.82 3.67 -8.97
N TYR A 316 38.59 2.90 -10.03
CA TYR A 316 37.26 2.69 -10.59
C TYR A 316 37.17 1.32 -11.26
N ASN A 317 35.96 0.84 -11.51
CA ASN A 317 35.78 -0.43 -12.22
C ASN A 317 35.61 -0.18 -13.73
N ALA A 318 36.19 -1.08 -14.52
CA ALA A 318 35.97 -1.17 -15.94
C ALA A 318 35.65 -2.62 -16.31
N TYR A 319 35.15 -2.84 -17.53
CA TYR A 319 34.72 -4.14 -18.01
C TYR A 319 35.57 -4.55 -19.20
N LYS A 320 36.12 -5.75 -19.13
CA LYS A 320 36.98 -6.34 -20.14
C LYS A 320 36.23 -7.43 -20.90
N GLY A 321 36.30 -7.39 -22.22
CA GLY A 321 35.73 -8.40 -23.11
C GLY A 321 35.08 -7.79 -24.36
N ALA A 322 34.50 -8.65 -25.21
CA ALA A 322 33.80 -8.21 -26.41
C ALA A 322 32.40 -7.70 -26.06
N TYR A 323 32.28 -6.39 -25.93
CA TYR A 323 31.00 -5.72 -25.71
C TYR A 323 30.10 -5.85 -26.96
N LYS A 324 28.84 -6.20 -26.73
CA LYS A 324 27.78 -6.24 -27.73
C LYS A 324 26.57 -5.52 -27.14
N ASP A 325 26.05 -4.57 -27.88
CA ASP A 325 24.81 -3.87 -27.56
C ASP A 325 23.65 -4.41 -28.39
N SER A 326 22.47 -3.84 -28.15
CA SER A 326 21.29 -4.05 -28.99
C SER A 326 20.84 -5.51 -29.11
N LEU A 327 21.04 -6.27 -28.03
CA LEU A 327 20.68 -7.68 -27.96
C LEU A 327 19.19 -7.81 -27.68
N HIS A 328 18.53 -8.59 -28.51
CA HIS A 328 17.16 -9.04 -28.25
C HIS A 328 17.24 -10.26 -27.34
N THR A 329 16.77 -10.12 -26.10
CA THR A 329 16.76 -11.20 -25.12
C THR A 329 15.32 -11.58 -24.78
N VAL A 330 15.06 -12.89 -24.76
CA VAL A 330 13.86 -13.46 -24.15
C VAL A 330 14.29 -14.23 -22.91
N SER A 331 13.69 -13.89 -21.77
CA SER A 331 13.91 -14.58 -20.51
C SER A 331 12.63 -15.24 -20.01
N PHE A 332 12.74 -16.47 -19.53
CA PHE A 332 11.67 -17.17 -18.83
C PHE A 332 12.09 -17.34 -17.38
N ASN A 333 11.22 -16.96 -16.44
CA ASN A 333 11.52 -17.03 -15.02
C ASN A 333 10.37 -17.65 -14.24
N ALA A 334 10.70 -18.21 -13.08
CA ALA A 334 9.71 -18.55 -12.08
C ALA A 334 10.23 -18.17 -10.69
N ASP A 335 9.34 -17.75 -9.80
CA ASP A 335 9.63 -17.59 -8.38
C ASP A 335 8.70 -18.51 -7.60
N PHE A 336 9.25 -19.38 -6.77
CA PHE A 336 8.47 -20.29 -5.93
C PHE A 336 8.87 -20.13 -4.47
N TYR A 337 7.94 -19.64 -3.65
CA TYR A 337 8.09 -19.56 -2.20
C TYR A 337 7.21 -20.59 -1.51
N TYR A 338 7.81 -21.42 -0.66
CA TYR A 338 7.11 -22.40 0.16
C TYR A 338 7.28 -22.09 1.65
N PHE A 339 6.20 -21.66 2.31
CA PHE A 339 6.26 -21.17 3.68
C PHE A 339 6.14 -22.30 4.70
N LEU A 340 7.08 -22.33 5.64
CA LEU A 340 7.27 -23.45 6.55
C LEU A 340 6.44 -23.33 7.84
N PHE A 341 6.00 -22.12 8.20
CA PHE A 341 5.35 -21.84 9.49
C PHE A 341 3.97 -21.22 9.33
N LYS A 342 3.10 -21.37 10.35
CA LYS A 342 1.71 -20.87 10.36
C LYS A 342 1.60 -19.35 10.16
N ASP A 343 2.63 -18.63 10.56
CA ASP A 343 2.72 -17.18 10.48
C ASP A 343 3.68 -16.73 9.36
N ASN A 344 4.05 -17.62 8.43
CA ASN A 344 4.92 -17.32 7.30
C ASN A 344 6.24 -16.68 7.72
N LYS A 345 6.79 -17.03 8.89
CA LYS A 345 8.08 -16.51 9.39
C LYS A 345 9.28 -16.94 8.56
N ALA A 346 9.17 -18.02 7.83
CA ALA A 346 10.21 -18.47 6.93
C ALA A 346 9.65 -19.16 5.69
N ALA A 347 10.40 -19.11 4.60
CA ALA A 347 10.10 -19.81 3.37
C ALA A 347 11.36 -20.31 2.66
N ILE A 348 11.22 -21.43 1.96
CA ILE A 348 12.18 -21.85 0.94
C ILE A 348 11.82 -21.11 -0.35
N HIS A 349 12.80 -20.53 -1.01
CA HIS A 349 12.66 -19.83 -2.27
C HIS A 349 13.47 -20.56 -3.36
N ILE A 350 12.85 -20.85 -4.49
CA ILE A 350 13.50 -21.41 -5.67
C ILE A 350 13.12 -20.57 -6.87
N TYR A 351 14.10 -20.14 -7.64
CA TYR A 351 13.87 -19.22 -8.76
C TYR A 351 14.76 -19.57 -9.96
N PRO A 352 14.30 -20.45 -10.87
CA PRO A 352 14.99 -20.72 -12.12
C PRO A 352 14.79 -19.59 -13.13
N GLU A 353 15.77 -19.42 -14.00
CA GLU A 353 15.73 -18.47 -15.10
C GLU A 353 16.41 -19.05 -16.34
N GLU A 354 15.77 -18.93 -17.50
CA GLU A 354 16.35 -19.23 -18.80
C GLU A 354 16.46 -17.93 -19.59
N LYS A 355 17.64 -17.63 -20.16
CA LYS A 355 17.85 -16.47 -21.04
C LYS A 355 18.30 -16.90 -22.41
N ILE A 356 17.65 -16.38 -23.45
CA ILE A 356 18.00 -16.60 -24.85
C ILE A 356 18.22 -15.23 -25.49
N ALA A 357 19.43 -14.95 -25.94
CA ALA A 357 19.79 -13.66 -26.53
C ALA A 357 20.36 -13.83 -27.95
N THR A 358 20.07 -12.88 -28.85
CA THR A 358 20.56 -12.94 -30.24
C THR A 358 22.08 -12.99 -30.29
N GLY A 359 22.64 -14.02 -30.95
CA GLY A 359 24.09 -14.15 -31.15
C GLY A 359 24.89 -14.48 -29.87
N ILE A 360 24.19 -14.96 -28.83
CA ILE A 360 24.76 -15.48 -27.58
C ILE A 360 24.06 -16.82 -27.29
N GLU A 361 24.82 -17.78 -26.76
CA GLU A 361 24.23 -19.06 -26.39
C GLU A 361 23.26 -18.92 -25.20
N PRO A 362 22.19 -19.74 -25.14
CA PRO A 362 21.24 -19.71 -24.04
C PRO A 362 21.89 -19.99 -22.68
N ILE A 363 21.32 -19.46 -21.61
CA ILE A 363 21.84 -19.63 -20.24
C ILE A 363 20.71 -20.02 -19.32
N THR A 364 20.90 -21.13 -18.62
CA THR A 364 20.03 -21.57 -17.53
C THR A 364 20.66 -21.25 -16.18
N ASN A 365 19.99 -20.42 -15.40
CA ASN A 365 20.36 -20.11 -14.02
C ASN A 365 19.39 -20.79 -13.05
N LEU A 366 19.87 -21.14 -11.85
CA LEU A 366 19.04 -21.66 -10.78
C LEU A 366 19.40 -21.02 -9.45
N GLY A 367 18.43 -20.34 -8.85
CA GLY A 367 18.58 -19.74 -7.54
C GLY A 367 17.86 -20.49 -6.44
N PHE A 368 18.44 -20.42 -5.24
CA PHE A 368 17.89 -20.91 -3.99
C PHE A 368 18.00 -19.83 -2.93
N GLY A 369 16.96 -19.66 -2.12
CA GLY A 369 16.94 -18.73 -1.01
C GLY A 369 16.23 -19.31 0.21
N PHE A 370 16.57 -18.79 1.38
CA PHE A 370 15.83 -19.07 2.61
C PHE A 370 15.38 -17.76 3.23
N LEU A 371 14.10 -17.43 3.03
CA LEU A 371 13.50 -16.20 3.51
C LEU A 371 13.22 -16.30 5.01
N PHE A 372 13.60 -15.27 5.77
CA PHE A 372 13.19 -15.02 7.14
C PHE A 372 12.44 -13.69 7.24
N THR A 373 11.29 -13.71 7.90
CA THR A 373 10.43 -12.54 8.07
C THR A 373 10.31 -12.16 9.54
N PHE A 374 10.82 -10.98 9.88
CA PHE A 374 10.73 -10.42 11.23
C PHE A 374 9.48 -9.55 11.34
N LYS A 375 8.52 -9.97 12.17
CA LYS A 375 7.23 -9.28 12.34
C LYS A 375 7.18 -8.46 13.61
N ASN A 376 6.49 -7.33 13.58
CA ASN A 376 6.20 -6.57 14.79
C ASN A 376 5.20 -7.35 15.67
N LYS A 377 5.41 -7.34 17.00
CA LYS A 377 4.49 -8.00 17.95
C LYS A 377 3.16 -7.24 18.07
N THR A 378 3.18 -5.92 17.89
CA THR A 378 2.00 -5.06 18.09
C THR A 378 1.27 -4.75 16.78
N GLU A 379 1.98 -4.76 15.66
CA GLU A 379 1.44 -4.50 14.32
C GLU A 379 1.61 -5.74 13.46
N SER A 380 0.56 -6.13 12.73
CA SER A 380 0.57 -7.27 11.79
C SER A 380 1.45 -7.05 10.55
N GLY A 381 2.40 -6.12 10.61
CA GLY A 381 3.34 -5.80 9.54
C GLY A 381 4.70 -6.47 9.76
N ASN A 382 5.36 -6.80 8.66
CA ASN A 382 6.76 -7.18 8.65
C ASN A 382 7.60 -5.92 8.93
N ILE A 383 8.69 -6.06 9.67
CA ILE A 383 9.67 -4.98 9.92
C ILE A 383 10.82 -5.11 8.93
N VAL A 384 11.35 -6.33 8.79
CA VAL A 384 12.49 -6.66 7.94
C VAL A 384 12.30 -8.08 7.42
N ASN A 385 12.66 -8.30 6.16
CA ASN A 385 12.91 -9.63 5.62
C ASN A 385 14.41 -9.79 5.34
N ILE A 386 14.94 -10.97 5.64
CA ILE A 386 16.33 -11.34 5.35
C ILE A 386 16.30 -12.65 4.57
N GLU A 387 17.01 -12.72 3.44
CA GLU A 387 17.09 -13.93 2.62
C GLU A 387 18.56 -14.21 2.26
N PRO A 388 19.26 -15.10 2.98
CA PRO A 388 20.46 -15.73 2.44
C PRO A 388 20.11 -16.51 1.17
N TYR A 389 20.95 -16.39 0.15
CA TYR A 389 20.72 -17.02 -1.16
C TYR A 389 21.99 -17.65 -1.74
N ALA A 390 21.77 -18.53 -2.70
CA ALA A 390 22.77 -19.13 -3.57
C ALA A 390 22.24 -19.15 -5.01
N ASN A 391 23.01 -18.63 -5.96
CA ASN A 391 22.73 -18.65 -7.39
C ASN A 391 23.74 -19.55 -8.09
N LEU A 392 23.25 -20.45 -8.95
CA LEU A 392 24.06 -21.24 -9.86
C LEU A 392 23.87 -20.67 -11.27
N PHE A 393 24.94 -20.20 -11.89
CA PHE A 393 24.90 -19.59 -13.22
C PHE A 393 25.33 -20.59 -14.30
N ASP A 394 24.67 -20.51 -15.45
CA ASP A 394 24.98 -21.32 -16.64
C ASP A 394 25.11 -22.83 -16.32
N LEU A 395 24.04 -23.43 -15.82
CA LEU A 395 23.99 -24.85 -15.45
C LEU A 395 24.44 -25.79 -16.59
N ALA A 396 24.14 -25.41 -17.84
CA ALA A 396 24.50 -26.17 -19.04
C ALA A 396 25.97 -25.98 -19.48
N ASN A 397 26.66 -24.97 -18.94
CA ASN A 397 28.01 -24.56 -19.37
C ASN A 397 28.09 -24.23 -20.86
N ASN A 398 27.08 -23.56 -21.38
CA ASN A 398 27.02 -23.17 -22.79
C ASN A 398 28.11 -22.13 -23.12
N ARG A 399 28.53 -21.32 -22.13
CA ARG A 399 29.62 -20.36 -22.35
C ARG A 399 31.02 -20.99 -22.37
N HIS A 400 31.11 -22.32 -22.35
CA HIS A 400 32.36 -23.08 -22.38
C HIS A 400 33.37 -22.58 -21.36
N SER A 401 32.90 -22.23 -20.17
CA SER A 401 33.77 -21.80 -19.10
C SER A 401 34.61 -22.98 -18.61
N GLU A 402 35.91 -22.76 -18.43
CA GLU A 402 36.81 -23.70 -17.73
C GLU A 402 36.51 -23.74 -16.21
N GLU A 403 35.64 -22.85 -15.73
CA GLU A 403 35.30 -22.74 -14.33
C GLU A 403 34.30 -23.80 -13.87
N SER A 404 34.57 -24.39 -12.70
CA SER A 404 33.63 -25.30 -12.05
C SER A 404 32.30 -24.60 -11.71
N LEU A 405 31.22 -25.36 -11.54
CA LEU A 405 29.91 -24.80 -11.18
C LEU A 405 29.96 -23.96 -9.88
N VAL A 406 30.84 -24.32 -8.93
CA VAL A 406 31.05 -23.57 -7.68
C VAL A 406 31.68 -22.19 -7.94
N LYS A 407 32.59 -22.07 -8.92
CA LYS A 407 33.13 -20.77 -9.33
C LYS A 407 32.11 -19.95 -10.12
N ARG A 408 31.20 -20.62 -10.83
CA ARG A 408 30.03 -20.04 -11.50
C ARG A 408 28.82 -19.95 -10.58
N SER A 409 29.04 -19.78 -9.28
CA SER A 409 27.99 -19.60 -8.29
C SER A 409 28.24 -18.36 -7.45
N ASP A 410 27.15 -17.84 -6.89
CA ASP A 410 27.15 -16.61 -6.11
C ASP A 410 26.30 -16.80 -4.86
N TYR A 411 26.78 -16.24 -3.75
CA TYR A 411 26.16 -16.39 -2.44
C TYR A 411 26.07 -15.03 -1.79
N GLY A 412 24.91 -14.71 -1.25
CA GLY A 412 24.70 -13.38 -0.69
C GLY A 412 23.57 -13.33 0.32
N LEU A 413 23.27 -12.10 0.73
CA LEU A 413 22.21 -11.77 1.67
C LEU A 413 21.36 -10.65 1.08
N ARG A 414 20.05 -10.87 0.97
CA ARG A 414 19.09 -9.83 0.61
C ARG A 414 18.41 -9.32 1.87
N VAL A 415 18.26 -8.00 1.98
CA VAL A 415 17.55 -7.36 3.09
C VAL A 415 16.49 -6.42 2.56
N THR A 416 15.26 -6.59 3.04
CA THR A 416 14.09 -5.84 2.55
C THR A 416 13.32 -5.23 3.70
N PHE A 417 13.03 -3.95 3.55
CA PHE A 417 12.32 -3.11 4.50
C PHE A 417 10.95 -2.76 3.93
N PRO A 418 9.90 -3.52 4.26
CA PRO A 418 8.54 -3.16 3.91
C PRO A 418 8.15 -1.86 4.63
N PHE A 419 7.50 -0.95 3.93
CA PHE A 419 6.99 0.29 4.51
C PHE A 419 5.58 0.57 4.00
N ASN A 420 4.74 1.24 4.79
CA ASN A 420 3.40 1.60 4.35
C ASN A 420 3.36 3.08 3.97
N PHE A 421 3.13 3.39 2.69
CA PHE A 421 2.72 4.75 2.33
C PHE A 421 1.40 5.05 3.07
N LYS A 422 1.39 6.10 3.90
CA LYS A 422 0.15 6.66 4.44
C LYS A 422 -0.60 7.33 3.30
N THR A 423 -1.31 6.55 2.49
CA THR A 423 -2.18 7.10 1.46
C THR A 423 -3.37 7.73 2.16
N ASN A 424 -3.37 9.06 2.31
CA ASN A 424 -4.53 9.85 2.74
C ASN A 424 -5.63 9.84 1.67
N VAL A 425 -6.04 8.67 1.21
CA VAL A 425 -7.25 8.56 0.39
C VAL A 425 -8.41 8.63 1.37
N LYS A 426 -8.86 9.87 1.64
CA LYS A 426 -10.19 10.09 2.21
C LYS A 426 -11.17 9.40 1.28
N SER A 427 -11.76 8.29 1.72
CA SER A 427 -12.91 7.69 1.03
C SER A 427 -14.01 8.75 1.03
N LYS A 428 -14.17 9.44 -0.10
CA LYS A 428 -15.38 10.22 -0.39
C LYS A 428 -16.49 9.28 -0.82
#